data_AF-A0AAW1UTT7-F1
#
_entry.id   AF-A0AAW1UTT7-F1
#
_cell.length_a   1.000
_cell.length_b   1.000
_cell.length_c   1.000
_cell.angle_alpha   90.00
_cell.angle_beta   90.00
_cell.angle_gamma   90.00
#
_symmetry.space_group_name_H-M   'P 1'
#
loop_
_entity.id
_entity.type
_entity.pdbx_description
1 polymer ?
#
loop_
_entity_poly.entity_id
_entity_poly.type
_entity_poly.pdbx_seq_one_letter_code
_entity_poly.pdbx_strand_id
1 'polypeptide(L)'
;MWWIMITVASIVGAVNTLSCEEARMKCAYRVGCGRALQNYAMDCSIVLQGAPPKHCPELCRHSLIALTSTDEGKNLMECECSDEYCEEQKRRVEICRPQVMEEVNKPVLPCRVAQWICAADTMCSTALDYYNQLCRSMFHGKKCTTRCNNSIAILRRQEKAAKLSTCRCDGTEDFDCLTIQKNMERLCFRKHQRIPYGHRNRTESGHHRHKVTTLPPTLPPSVIVVEEPSSSVRVSFHSVLLSLIAFIFVT
;
A
#
# COMPACT_ATOMS: atom_id res chain seq x y z
N MET A 1 31.41 -54.43 -6.61
CA MET A 1 32.03 -53.16 -7.06
C MET A 1 31.12 -52.56 -8.11
N TRP A 2 30.65 -51.33 -7.83
CA TRP A 2 30.08 -50.33 -8.74
C TRP A 2 28.82 -50.72 -9.52
N TRP A 3 27.74 -49.97 -9.32
CA TRP A 3 26.78 -49.44 -10.31
C TRP A 3 25.62 -48.81 -9.51
N ILE A 4 25.93 -47.80 -8.69
CA ILE A 4 24.90 -46.87 -8.19
C ILE A 4 24.95 -45.67 -9.14
N MET A 5 24.23 -45.78 -10.25
CA MET A 5 23.94 -44.63 -11.11
C MET A 5 22.88 -43.80 -10.40
N ILE A 6 23.33 -42.82 -9.61
CA ILE A 6 22.48 -41.75 -9.08
C ILE A 6 22.16 -40.84 -10.27
N THR A 7 21.00 -41.04 -10.88
CA THR A 7 20.43 -40.07 -11.82
C THR A 7 19.90 -38.89 -11.01
N VAL A 8 20.67 -37.80 -10.99
CA VAL A 8 20.21 -36.51 -10.47
C VAL A 8 19.17 -35.96 -11.45
N ALA A 9 17.89 -36.27 -11.20
CA ALA A 9 16.79 -35.60 -11.87
C ALA A 9 16.79 -34.13 -11.44
N SER A 10 17.33 -33.26 -12.29
CA SER A 10 17.22 -31.82 -12.11
C SER A 10 15.77 -31.43 -12.33
N ILE A 11 15.01 -31.23 -11.25
CA ILE A 11 13.70 -30.58 -11.31
C ILE A 11 13.97 -29.11 -11.63
N VAL A 12 13.97 -28.77 -12.93
CA VAL A 12 13.79 -27.39 -13.34
C VAL A 12 12.35 -27.05 -12.99
N GLY A 13 12.16 -26.38 -11.85
CA GLY A 13 10.86 -25.79 -11.54
C GLY A 13 10.51 -24.84 -12.68
N ALA A 14 9.46 -25.15 -13.43
CA ALA A 14 8.88 -24.20 -14.35
C ALA A 14 8.46 -22.98 -13.52
N VAL A 15 9.21 -21.89 -13.63
CA VAL A 15 8.78 -20.61 -13.11
C VAL A 15 7.57 -20.25 -13.97
N ASN A 16 6.36 -20.40 -13.43
CA ASN A 16 5.16 -19.91 -14.10
C ASN A 16 5.24 -18.40 -14.07
N THR A 17 5.77 -17.82 -15.15
CA THR A 17 5.90 -16.39 -15.35
C THR A 17 4.52 -15.83 -15.69
N LEU A 18 4.13 -14.77 -14.99
CA LEU A 18 2.81 -14.16 -15.16
C LEU A 18 2.79 -13.39 -16.48
N SER A 19 1.85 -13.73 -17.38
CA SER A 19 1.69 -12.98 -18.63
C SER A 19 1.19 -11.57 -18.37
N CYS A 20 1.57 -10.61 -19.22
CA CYS A 20 1.13 -9.22 -19.05
C CYS A 20 -0.38 -9.02 -19.20
N GLU A 21 -1.05 -9.84 -20.01
CA GLU A 21 -2.51 -9.86 -20.09
C GLU A 21 -3.14 -10.28 -18.76
N GLU A 22 -2.65 -11.37 -18.17
CA GLU A 22 -3.14 -11.86 -16.88
C GLU A 22 -2.85 -10.85 -15.75
N ALA A 23 -1.64 -10.29 -15.71
CA ALA A 23 -1.26 -9.26 -14.73
C ALA A 23 -2.17 -8.03 -14.82
N ARG A 24 -2.46 -7.58 -16.04
CA ARG A 24 -3.35 -6.44 -16.29
C ARG A 24 -4.76 -6.72 -15.80
N MET A 25 -5.29 -7.91 -16.08
CA MET A 25 -6.63 -8.31 -15.63
C MET A 25 -6.70 -8.37 -14.10
N LYS A 26 -5.72 -9.00 -13.44
CA LYS A 26 -5.63 -9.05 -11.97
C LYS A 26 -5.63 -7.66 -11.34
N CYS A 27 -4.85 -6.73 -11.89
CA CYS A 27 -4.84 -5.35 -11.43
C CYS A 27 -6.19 -4.65 -11.67
N ALA A 28 -6.77 -4.79 -12.86
CA ALA A 28 -8.04 -4.16 -13.22
C ALA A 28 -9.21 -4.59 -12.33
N TYR A 29 -9.24 -5.85 -11.88
CA TYR A 29 -10.29 -6.36 -10.99
C TYR A 29 -10.18 -5.87 -9.54
N ARG A 30 -9.02 -5.37 -9.12
CA ARG A 30 -8.87 -4.72 -7.80
C ARG A 30 -9.26 -3.27 -7.91
N VAL A 31 -10.18 -2.79 -7.06
CA VAL A 31 -10.66 -1.39 -7.12
C VAL A 31 -9.51 -0.37 -7.04
N GLY A 32 -8.57 -0.57 -6.11
CA GLY A 32 -7.39 0.30 -5.97
C GLY A 32 -6.44 0.22 -7.17
N CYS A 33 -5.92 -0.97 -7.48
CA CYS A 33 -4.99 -1.15 -8.60
C CYS A 33 -5.63 -0.77 -9.94
N GLY A 34 -6.89 -1.12 -10.17
CA GLY A 34 -7.64 -0.79 -11.37
C GLY A 34 -7.76 0.73 -11.59
N ARG A 35 -7.99 1.52 -10.53
CA ARG A 35 -7.91 2.99 -10.63
C ARG A 35 -6.50 3.47 -10.99
N ALA A 36 -5.47 2.93 -10.34
CA ALA A 36 -4.09 3.28 -10.65
C ALA A 36 -3.71 2.91 -12.10
N LEU A 37 -4.21 1.79 -12.61
CA LEU A 37 -4.04 1.33 -13.98
C LEU A 37 -4.69 2.27 -14.99
N GLN A 38 -5.89 2.77 -14.69
CA GLN A 38 -6.56 3.77 -15.53
C GLN A 38 -5.79 5.09 -15.55
N ASN A 39 -5.33 5.57 -14.39
CA ASN A 39 -4.52 6.78 -14.32
C ASN A 39 -3.20 6.62 -15.09
N TYR A 40 -2.53 5.48 -14.98
CA TYR A 40 -1.36 5.15 -15.81
C TYR A 40 -1.68 5.22 -17.31
N ALA A 41 -2.78 4.62 -17.77
CA ALA A 41 -3.14 4.65 -19.18
C ALA A 41 -3.40 6.09 -19.70
N MET A 42 -3.99 6.95 -18.86
CA MET A 42 -4.27 8.35 -19.21
C MET A 42 -3.00 9.22 -19.13
N ASP A 43 -2.33 9.22 -17.98
CA ASP A 43 -1.21 10.13 -17.67
C ASP A 43 0.07 9.78 -18.43
N CYS A 44 0.24 8.51 -18.82
CA CYS A 44 1.36 8.06 -19.65
C CYS A 44 1.02 8.00 -21.14
N SER A 45 -0.14 8.45 -21.59
CA SER A 45 -0.55 8.37 -23.00
C SER A 45 0.49 8.90 -23.99
N ILE A 46 1.18 10.02 -23.67
CA ILE A 46 2.26 10.58 -24.48
C ILE A 46 3.47 9.63 -24.58
N VAL A 47 3.79 8.92 -23.48
CA VAL A 47 4.88 7.93 -23.43
C VAL A 47 4.50 6.69 -24.25
N LEU A 48 3.26 6.22 -24.09
CA LEU A 48 2.73 4.98 -24.65
C LEU A 48 2.46 5.06 -26.16
N GLN A 49 1.91 6.18 -26.64
CA GLN A 49 1.39 6.33 -28.00
C GLN A 49 2.12 7.40 -28.82
N GLY A 50 2.84 8.32 -28.17
CA GLY A 50 3.48 9.46 -28.82
C GLY A 50 4.85 9.15 -29.43
N ALA A 51 5.54 10.21 -29.86
CA ALA A 51 6.96 10.12 -30.18
C ALA A 51 7.76 9.71 -28.92
N PRO A 52 8.85 8.94 -29.05
CA PRO A 52 9.66 8.53 -27.91
C PRO A 52 10.04 9.74 -27.04
N PRO A 53 9.58 9.80 -25.78
CA PRO A 53 9.82 10.95 -24.93
C PRO A 53 11.30 11.04 -24.56
N LYS A 54 11.82 12.26 -24.38
CA LYS A 54 13.21 12.48 -23.90
C LYS A 54 13.33 12.39 -22.37
N HIS A 55 12.22 12.61 -21.66
CA HIS A 55 12.13 12.59 -20.21
C HIS A 55 10.77 12.02 -19.80
N CYS A 56 10.68 11.42 -18.62
CA CYS A 56 9.40 10.97 -18.10
C CYS A 56 8.53 12.17 -17.68
N PRO A 57 7.28 12.29 -18.18
CA PRO A 57 6.36 13.31 -17.71
C PRO A 57 6.02 13.14 -16.23
N GLU A 58 5.90 14.25 -15.50
CA GLU A 58 5.57 14.28 -14.06
C GLU A 58 4.32 13.44 -13.71
N LEU A 59 3.21 13.64 -14.43
CA LEU A 59 1.96 12.90 -14.18
C LEU A 59 2.12 11.40 -14.42
N CYS A 60 2.81 11.02 -15.52
CA CYS A 60 3.11 9.62 -15.80
C CYS A 60 3.96 9.00 -14.69
N ARG A 61 5.00 9.71 -14.21
CA ARG A 61 5.83 9.26 -13.09
C ARG A 61 5.00 9.03 -11.83
N HIS A 62 4.16 10.00 -11.44
CA HIS A 62 3.30 9.86 -10.27
C HIS A 62 2.33 8.67 -10.40
N SER A 63 1.77 8.46 -11.59
CA SER A 63 0.85 7.36 -11.86
C SER A 63 1.55 6.00 -11.80
N LEU A 64 2.78 5.92 -12.29
CA LEU A 64 3.63 4.74 -12.14
C LEU A 64 3.99 4.46 -10.68
N ILE A 65 4.30 5.47 -9.88
CA ILE A 65 4.55 5.32 -8.44
C ILE A 65 3.32 4.74 -7.74
N ALA A 66 2.13 5.26 -8.05
CA ALA A 66 0.89 4.76 -7.49
C ALA A 66 0.60 3.32 -7.92
N LEU A 67 0.74 3.02 -9.22
CA LEU A 67 0.52 1.69 -9.77
C LEU A 67 1.49 0.67 -9.15
N THR A 68 2.79 0.96 -9.14
CA THR A 68 3.82 0.09 -8.56
C THR A 68 3.82 0.05 -7.02
N SER A 69 2.95 0.81 -6.36
CA SER A 69 2.75 0.71 -4.91
C SER A 69 1.89 -0.50 -4.51
N THR A 70 1.17 -1.10 -5.46
CA THR A 70 0.41 -2.35 -5.31
C THR A 70 1.21 -3.53 -5.82
N ASP A 71 0.92 -4.74 -5.32
CA ASP A 71 1.63 -5.93 -5.76
C ASP A 71 1.19 -6.35 -7.17
N GLU A 72 -0.10 -6.20 -7.50
CA GLU A 72 -0.59 -6.45 -8.87
C GLU A 72 0.01 -5.48 -9.89
N GLY A 73 0.24 -4.22 -9.50
CA GLY A 73 0.87 -3.23 -10.37
C GLY A 73 2.36 -3.47 -10.59
N LYS A 74 3.09 -3.96 -9.57
CA LYS A 74 4.48 -4.43 -9.75
C LYS A 74 4.54 -5.62 -10.69
N ASN A 75 3.67 -6.61 -10.49
CA ASN A 75 3.57 -7.78 -11.35
C ASN A 75 3.28 -7.37 -12.81
N LEU A 76 2.46 -6.34 -13.03
CA LEU A 76 2.21 -5.79 -14.37
C LEU A 76 3.45 -5.09 -14.98
N MET A 77 4.36 -4.54 -14.18
CA MET A 77 5.60 -3.96 -14.71
C MET A 77 6.68 -5.01 -14.98
N GLU A 78 6.57 -6.19 -14.37
CA GLU A 78 7.56 -7.27 -14.42
C GLU A 78 7.10 -8.48 -15.27
N CYS A 79 5.83 -8.50 -15.68
CA CYS A 79 5.22 -9.57 -16.47
C CYS A 79 5.92 -9.87 -17.80
N GLU A 80 5.65 -11.04 -18.37
CA GLU A 80 6.15 -11.42 -19.69
C GLU A 80 5.17 -11.07 -20.81
N CYS A 81 5.70 -10.49 -21.88
CA CYS A 81 4.92 -10.12 -23.06
C CYS A 81 4.82 -11.29 -24.04
N SER A 82 3.66 -11.37 -24.71
CA SER A 82 3.39 -12.36 -25.76
C SER A 82 3.57 -11.82 -27.18
N ASP A 83 3.67 -10.49 -27.35
CA ASP A 83 3.76 -9.83 -28.65
C ASP A 83 4.66 -8.58 -28.64
N GLU A 84 5.05 -8.13 -29.83
CA GLU A 84 5.92 -6.96 -30.01
C GLU A 84 5.28 -5.65 -29.53
N TYR A 85 3.95 -5.57 -29.53
CA TYR A 85 3.24 -4.38 -29.06
C TYR A 85 3.41 -4.22 -27.55
N CYS A 86 3.24 -5.28 -26.79
CA CYS A 86 3.47 -5.31 -25.36
C CYS A 86 4.92 -4.95 -25.01
N GLU A 87 5.89 -5.54 -25.72
CA GLU A 87 7.32 -5.25 -25.52
C GLU A 87 7.64 -3.78 -25.81
N GLU A 88 7.07 -3.21 -26.87
CA GLU A 88 7.22 -1.79 -27.20
C GLU A 88 6.63 -0.89 -26.10
N GLN A 89 5.46 -1.21 -25.58
CA GLN A 89 4.84 -0.45 -24.49
C GLN A 89 5.70 -0.50 -23.22
N LYS A 90 6.22 -1.68 -22.84
CA LYS A 90 7.15 -1.81 -21.70
C LYS A 90 8.42 -0.97 -21.93
N ARG A 91 9.05 -1.12 -23.09
CA ARG A 91 10.29 -0.38 -23.44
C ARG A 91 10.11 1.13 -23.40
N ARG A 92 8.95 1.65 -23.83
CA ARG A 92 8.66 3.09 -23.77
C ARG A 92 8.60 3.63 -22.34
N VAL A 93 8.04 2.86 -21.42
CA VAL A 93 7.88 3.24 -20.02
C VAL A 93 9.19 3.16 -19.23
N GLU A 94 10.19 2.40 -19.71
CA GLU A 94 11.49 2.28 -19.04
C GLU A 94 12.20 3.60 -18.78
N ILE A 95 11.95 4.64 -19.58
CA ILE A 95 12.47 6.00 -19.33
C ILE A 95 12.06 6.57 -17.95
N CYS A 96 10.92 6.11 -17.42
CA CYS A 96 10.38 6.53 -16.13
C CYS A 96 10.93 5.71 -14.96
N ARG A 97 11.37 4.45 -15.18
CA ARG A 97 11.79 3.52 -14.12
C ARG A 97 12.80 4.12 -13.14
N PRO A 98 13.91 4.77 -13.54
CA PRO A 98 14.89 5.29 -12.57
C PRO A 98 14.28 6.35 -11.66
N GLN A 99 13.46 7.26 -12.20
CA GLN A 99 12.82 8.32 -11.41
C GLN A 99 11.75 7.77 -10.46
N VAL A 100 10.97 6.78 -10.90
CA VAL A 100 9.97 6.10 -10.06
C VAL A 100 10.66 5.41 -8.87
N MET A 101 11.72 4.64 -9.12
CA MET A 101 12.47 3.95 -8.06
C MET A 101 13.11 4.92 -7.07
N GLU A 102 13.66 6.03 -7.56
CA GLU A 102 14.24 7.06 -6.70
C GLU A 102 13.16 7.67 -5.79
N GLU A 103 11.99 8.05 -6.33
CA GLU A 103 10.92 8.69 -5.56
C GLU A 103 10.25 7.77 -4.54
N VAL A 104 10.04 6.50 -4.89
CA VAL A 104 9.47 5.50 -3.96
C VAL A 104 10.38 5.33 -2.73
N ASN A 105 11.69 5.46 -2.89
CA ASN A 105 12.66 5.31 -1.81
C ASN A 105 12.84 6.58 -0.96
N LYS A 106 12.33 7.74 -1.37
CA LYS A 106 12.43 8.98 -0.59
C LYS A 106 11.58 8.89 0.70
N PRO A 107 12.11 9.34 1.85
CA PRO A 107 11.36 9.35 3.11
C PRO A 107 10.22 10.39 3.10
N VAL A 108 10.37 11.44 2.31
CA VAL A 108 9.41 12.53 2.15
C VAL A 108 9.14 12.71 0.66
N LEU A 109 7.86 12.69 0.28
CA LEU A 109 7.40 12.91 -1.09
C LEU A 109 6.26 13.94 -1.13
N PRO A 110 5.89 14.45 -2.31
CA PRO A 110 4.76 15.36 -2.45
C PRO A 110 3.46 14.77 -1.90
N CYS A 111 2.63 15.58 -1.24
CA CYS A 111 1.38 15.09 -0.66
C CYS A 111 0.39 14.56 -1.70
N ARG A 112 0.41 15.11 -2.92
CA ARG A 112 -0.30 14.55 -4.07
C ARG A 112 0.07 13.08 -4.32
N VAL A 113 1.37 12.77 -4.37
CA VAL A 113 1.87 11.41 -4.62
C VAL A 113 1.54 10.48 -3.45
N ALA A 114 1.63 10.96 -2.20
CA ALA A 114 1.22 10.18 -1.02
C ALA A 114 -0.26 9.77 -1.10
N GLN A 115 -1.12 10.69 -1.56
CA GLN A 115 -2.54 10.38 -1.76
C GLN A 115 -2.76 9.38 -2.88
N TRP A 116 -1.99 9.44 -3.96
CA TRP A 116 -2.11 8.49 -5.06
C TRP A 116 -1.70 7.07 -4.64
N ILE A 117 -0.61 6.94 -3.87
CA ILE A 117 -0.21 5.66 -3.26
C ILE A 117 -1.33 5.10 -2.38
N CYS A 118 -1.93 5.93 -1.52
CA CYS A 118 -3.03 5.48 -0.68
C CYS A 118 -4.29 5.14 -1.50
N ALA A 119 -4.59 5.90 -2.55
CA ALA A 119 -5.73 5.66 -3.43
C ALA A 119 -5.61 4.36 -4.24
N ALA A 120 -4.38 3.91 -4.51
CA ALA A 120 -4.09 2.64 -5.20
C ALA A 120 -4.36 1.41 -4.32
N ASP A 121 -4.50 1.58 -2.99
CA ASP A 121 -4.92 0.52 -2.08
C ASP A 121 -6.40 0.67 -1.67
N THR A 122 -7.11 -0.45 -1.59
CA THR A 122 -8.57 -0.42 -1.37
C THR A 122 -8.92 0.04 0.05
N MET A 123 -8.20 -0.46 1.06
CA MET A 123 -8.45 -0.11 2.46
C MET A 123 -8.01 1.33 2.75
N CYS A 124 -6.84 1.73 2.25
CA CYS A 124 -6.31 3.07 2.40
C CYS A 124 -7.18 4.10 1.68
N SER A 125 -7.60 3.84 0.43
CA SER A 125 -8.53 4.74 -0.28
C SER A 125 -9.81 4.95 0.51
N THR A 126 -10.39 3.89 1.06
CA THR A 126 -11.62 4.00 1.88
C THR A 126 -11.39 4.85 3.13
N ALA A 127 -10.27 4.65 3.83
CA ALA A 127 -9.90 5.45 4.99
C ALA A 127 -9.65 6.93 4.62
N LEU A 128 -9.04 7.18 3.46
CA LEU A 128 -8.78 8.52 2.93
C LEU A 128 -10.10 9.22 2.58
N ASP A 129 -11.07 8.50 2.02
CA ASP A 129 -12.40 9.04 1.72
C ASP A 129 -13.15 9.42 3.01
N TYR A 130 -13.11 8.58 4.04
CA TYR A 130 -13.66 8.93 5.35
C TYR A 130 -12.98 10.15 5.96
N TYR A 131 -11.66 10.26 5.85
CA TYR A 131 -10.92 11.46 6.25
C TYR A 131 -11.43 12.70 5.52
N ASN A 132 -11.49 12.66 4.19
CA ASN A 132 -11.92 13.78 3.36
C ASN A 132 -13.37 14.21 3.66
N GLN A 133 -14.26 13.26 3.91
CA GLN A 133 -15.66 13.54 4.21
C GLN A 133 -15.87 14.06 5.64
N LEU A 134 -15.26 13.42 6.64
CA LEU A 134 -15.51 13.71 8.05
C LEU A 134 -14.70 14.90 8.57
N CYS A 135 -13.60 15.26 7.92
CA CYS A 135 -12.72 16.34 8.33
C CYS A 135 -12.95 17.67 7.61
N ARG A 136 -14.00 17.83 6.80
CA ARG A 136 -14.30 19.10 6.10
C ARG A 136 -14.29 20.33 7.03
N SER A 137 -14.86 20.22 8.23
CA SER A 137 -14.83 21.33 9.21
C SER A 137 -13.42 21.67 9.71
N MET A 138 -12.53 20.68 9.80
CA MET A 138 -11.13 20.87 10.16
C MET A 138 -10.37 21.55 9.02
N PHE A 139 -10.61 21.15 7.76
CA PHE A 139 -9.96 21.76 6.58
C PHE A 139 -10.20 23.27 6.52
N HIS A 140 -11.42 23.71 6.85
CA HIS A 140 -11.80 25.14 6.93
C HIS A 140 -11.39 25.82 8.25
N GLY A 141 -10.55 25.19 9.07
CA GLY A 141 -9.99 25.80 10.28
C GLY A 141 -10.94 25.93 11.48
N LYS A 142 -12.13 25.32 11.44
CA LYS A 142 -13.18 25.49 12.46
C LYS A 142 -12.93 24.62 13.71
N LYS A 143 -13.05 23.29 13.58
CA LYS A 143 -12.90 22.36 14.69
C LYS A 143 -12.46 20.97 14.22
N CYS A 144 -11.70 20.27 15.06
CA CYS A 144 -11.48 18.84 14.93
C CYS A 144 -12.61 18.10 15.69
N THR A 145 -13.53 17.48 14.96
CA THR A 145 -14.61 16.68 15.57
C THR A 145 -14.08 15.32 16.01
N THR A 146 -14.75 14.67 16.95
CA THR A 146 -14.41 13.28 17.33
C THR A 146 -14.42 12.34 16.13
N ARG A 147 -15.40 12.50 15.21
CA ARG A 147 -15.47 11.72 13.97
C ARG A 147 -14.26 11.95 13.06
N CYS A 148 -13.83 13.21 12.91
CA CYS A 148 -12.61 13.53 12.15
C CYS A 148 -11.35 12.99 12.83
N ASN A 149 -11.22 13.14 14.14
CA ASN A 149 -10.05 12.61 14.86
C ASN A 149 -9.96 11.08 14.74
N ASN A 150 -11.10 10.39 14.82
CA ASN A 150 -11.17 8.95 14.60
C ASN A 150 -10.80 8.56 13.17
N SER A 151 -11.27 9.29 12.14
CA SER A 151 -10.89 9.00 10.75
C SER A 151 -9.40 9.22 10.49
N ILE A 152 -8.80 10.25 11.09
CA ILE A 152 -7.34 10.46 11.05
C ILE A 152 -6.60 9.27 11.68
N ALA A 153 -7.06 8.77 12.83
CA ALA A 153 -6.45 7.63 13.49
C ALA A 153 -6.57 6.34 12.65
N ILE A 154 -7.71 6.11 11.98
CA ILE A 154 -7.89 4.98 11.06
C ILE A 154 -6.97 5.10 9.86
N LEU A 155 -6.88 6.28 9.25
CA LEU A 155 -6.03 6.54 8.09
C LEU A 155 -4.55 6.30 8.43
N ARG A 156 -4.08 6.79 9.58
CA ARG A 156 -2.68 6.62 10.03
C ARG A 156 -2.28 5.17 10.30
N ARG A 157 -3.23 4.25 10.44
CA ARG A 157 -2.94 2.81 10.62
C ARG A 157 -2.72 2.07 9.30
N GLN A 158 -3.07 2.70 8.17
CA GLN A 158 -2.90 2.07 6.87
C GLN A 158 -1.42 2.17 6.46
N GLU A 159 -0.82 1.04 6.07
CA GLU A 159 0.58 1.01 5.65
C GLU A 159 0.83 1.96 4.46
N LYS A 160 -0.07 1.93 3.47
CA LYS A 160 0.00 2.81 2.28
C LYS A 160 -0.28 4.29 2.58
N ALA A 161 -0.71 4.62 3.80
CA ALA A 161 -0.84 6.00 4.27
C ALA A 161 0.40 6.50 5.04
N ALA A 162 1.43 5.66 5.27
CA ALA A 162 2.58 6.05 6.10
C ALA A 162 3.19 7.40 5.65
N LYS A 163 3.33 7.58 4.33
CA LYS A 163 3.89 8.80 3.74
C LYS A 163 2.96 10.02 3.77
N LEU A 164 1.65 9.85 4.00
CA LEU A 164 0.72 10.99 4.13
C LEU A 164 1.00 11.83 5.39
N SER A 165 1.60 11.23 6.42
CA SER A 165 1.89 11.92 7.68
C SER A 165 3.13 12.83 7.61
N THR A 166 4.04 12.54 6.68
CA THR A 166 5.33 13.23 6.53
C THR A 166 5.49 13.90 5.16
N CYS A 167 4.46 13.85 4.32
CA CYS A 167 4.52 14.42 2.97
C CYS A 167 4.72 15.94 2.99
N ARG A 168 5.36 16.44 1.94
CA ARG A 168 5.59 17.88 1.72
C ARG A 168 4.54 18.42 0.77
N CYS A 169 3.93 19.55 1.11
CA CYS A 169 3.11 20.32 0.18
C CYS A 169 4.03 21.08 -0.78
N ASP A 170 3.91 20.83 -2.09
CA ASP A 170 4.69 21.54 -3.12
C ASP A 170 3.86 22.53 -3.94
N GLY A 171 2.56 22.63 -3.66
CA GLY A 171 1.64 23.54 -4.34
C GLY A 171 1.13 22.97 -5.66
N THR A 172 1.52 21.75 -6.02
CA THR A 172 0.96 21.07 -7.19
C THR A 172 -0.37 20.43 -6.88
N GLU A 173 -0.80 20.29 -5.62
CA GLU A 173 -2.04 19.65 -5.18
C GLU A 173 -3.31 20.35 -5.71
N ASP A 174 -4.41 19.59 -5.83
CA ASP A 174 -5.76 20.10 -6.16
C ASP A 174 -6.54 20.58 -4.92
N PHE A 175 -5.88 20.60 -3.76
CA PHE A 175 -6.41 21.06 -2.47
C PHE A 175 -5.40 21.95 -1.76
N ASP A 176 -5.88 22.77 -0.81
CA ASP A 176 -5.01 23.64 0.00
C ASP A 176 -4.25 22.83 1.07
N CYS A 177 -3.18 22.17 0.62
CA CYS A 177 -2.38 21.24 1.41
C CYS A 177 -1.80 21.91 2.67
N LEU A 178 -1.20 23.09 2.53
CA LEU A 178 -0.54 23.79 3.63
C LEU A 178 -1.55 24.22 4.71
N THR A 179 -2.71 24.74 4.30
CA THR A 179 -3.75 25.14 5.26
C THR A 179 -4.33 23.92 5.97
N ILE A 180 -4.57 22.82 5.26
CA ILE A 180 -5.08 21.58 5.86
C ILE A 180 -4.08 21.02 6.89
N GLN A 181 -2.78 20.94 6.56
CA GLN A 181 -1.76 20.46 7.49
C GLN A 181 -1.68 21.34 8.75
N LYS A 182 -1.62 22.67 8.59
CA LYS A 182 -1.61 23.63 9.71
C LYS A 182 -2.86 23.51 10.58
N ASN A 183 -4.03 23.40 9.97
CA ASN A 183 -5.28 23.24 10.68
C ASN A 183 -5.34 21.91 11.44
N MET A 184 -4.88 20.83 10.84
CA MET A 184 -4.84 19.52 11.51
C MET A 184 -3.94 19.57 12.74
N GLU A 185 -2.73 20.12 12.62
CA GLU A 185 -1.79 20.26 13.73
C GLU A 185 -2.41 21.08 14.88
N ARG A 186 -2.95 22.26 14.54
CA ARG A 186 -3.52 23.19 15.51
C ARG A 186 -4.79 22.67 16.17
N LEU A 187 -5.69 22.04 15.42
CA LEU A 187 -7.03 21.70 15.89
C LEU A 187 -7.13 20.29 16.47
N CYS A 188 -6.37 19.32 15.94
CA CYS A 188 -6.46 17.92 16.36
C CYS A 188 -5.34 17.52 17.33
N PHE A 189 -4.13 18.08 17.22
CA PHE A 189 -2.98 17.60 18.01
C PHE A 189 -2.51 18.57 19.09
N ARG A 190 -2.63 19.89 18.91
CA ARG A 190 -2.17 20.89 19.91
C ARG A 190 -3.04 21.05 21.17
N LYS A 191 -4.02 20.17 21.45
CA LYS A 191 -5.00 20.35 22.55
C LYS A 191 -4.98 19.32 23.69
N HIS A 192 -3.81 18.84 24.09
CA HIS A 192 -3.62 18.15 25.39
C HIS A 192 -2.93 18.98 26.48
N GLN A 193 -2.85 20.31 26.32
CA GLN A 193 -2.50 21.25 27.40
C GLN A 193 -3.71 22.06 27.90
N ARG A 194 -4.90 21.45 27.93
CA ARG A 194 -5.96 21.98 28.81
C ARG A 194 -5.84 21.26 30.15
N ILE A 195 -5.01 21.82 31.03
CA ILE A 195 -5.16 21.62 32.47
C ILE A 195 -6.64 21.88 32.79
N PRO A 196 -7.37 20.94 33.40
CA PRO A 196 -8.73 21.20 33.83
C PRO A 196 -8.70 22.27 34.91
N TYR A 197 -9.12 23.48 34.57
CA TYR A 197 -9.38 24.53 35.55
C TYR A 197 -10.59 24.10 36.41
N GLY A 198 -10.30 23.84 37.68
CA GLY A 198 -11.10 24.22 38.85
C GLY A 198 -12.59 23.88 38.87
N HIS A 199 -12.93 22.79 39.54
CA HIS A 199 -14.17 22.72 40.32
C HIS A 199 -13.80 22.89 41.81
N ARG A 200 -14.02 24.10 42.33
CA ARG A 200 -14.09 24.45 43.77
C ARG A 200 -15.56 24.22 44.17
N ASN A 201 -15.99 23.67 45.31
CA ASN A 201 -15.47 22.97 46.48
C ASN A 201 -16.68 22.19 47.05
N ARG A 202 -16.50 21.00 47.63
CA ARG A 202 -17.20 20.65 48.88
C ARG A 202 -16.32 19.71 49.69
N THR A 203 -15.99 20.20 50.88
CA THR A 203 -15.22 19.58 51.93
C THR A 203 -15.77 18.22 52.33
N GLU A 204 -14.93 17.20 52.42
CA GLU A 204 -14.98 16.27 53.55
C GLU A 204 -13.65 15.55 53.75
N SER A 205 -13.34 15.41 55.03
CA SER A 205 -12.08 14.98 55.63
C SER A 205 -11.82 13.48 55.41
N GLY A 206 -10.56 13.10 55.20
CA GLY A 206 -10.17 11.70 55.07
C GLY A 206 -8.67 11.53 54.93
N HIS A 207 -7.98 11.53 56.05
CA HIS A 207 -6.58 11.11 56.22
C HIS A 207 -6.36 9.74 55.57
N HIS A 208 -5.37 9.57 54.68
CA HIS A 208 -4.50 8.38 54.66
C HIS A 208 -3.23 8.63 53.83
N ARG A 209 -2.15 8.00 54.31
CA ARG A 209 -0.75 8.32 54.09
C ARG A 209 -0.08 7.27 53.20
N HIS A 210 0.69 7.75 52.23
CA HIS A 210 1.77 7.14 51.42
C HIS A 210 1.61 5.72 50.83
N LYS A 211 1.81 5.63 49.51
CA LYS A 211 2.90 4.79 48.95
C LYS A 211 3.36 5.34 47.59
N VAL A 212 4.62 5.74 47.53
CA VAL A 212 5.35 6.00 46.28
C VAL A 212 5.74 4.63 45.73
N THR A 213 5.19 4.27 44.58
CA THR A 213 5.64 3.11 43.79
C THR A 213 6.16 3.63 42.47
N THR A 214 7.47 3.68 42.33
CA THR A 214 8.20 3.78 41.07
C THR A 214 8.27 2.42 40.40
N LEU A 215 7.88 2.30 39.12
CA LEU A 215 8.48 1.41 38.08
C LEU A 215 7.87 1.73 36.68
N PRO A 216 8.41 1.25 35.53
CA PRO A 216 9.24 2.06 34.62
C PRO A 216 8.75 1.93 33.13
N PRO A 217 9.55 2.00 32.04
CA PRO A 217 9.11 2.55 30.75
C PRO A 217 8.55 1.51 29.74
N THR A 218 7.82 2.05 28.76
CA THR A 218 7.59 1.53 27.38
C THR A 218 7.08 0.09 27.20
N LEU A 219 5.85 -0.04 26.68
CA LEU A 219 5.36 -1.26 26.04
C LEU A 219 5.39 -1.11 24.51
N PRO A 220 5.94 -2.11 23.76
CA PRO A 220 5.94 -2.14 22.30
C PRO A 220 4.56 -2.51 21.71
N PRO A 221 4.31 -2.24 20.42
CA PRO A 221 3.07 -2.61 19.77
C PRO A 221 2.96 -4.14 19.62
N SER A 222 1.82 -4.67 20.05
CA SER A 222 1.40 -6.05 19.86
C SER A 222 1.35 -6.37 18.37
N VAL A 223 2.19 -7.30 17.92
CA VAL A 223 2.08 -7.97 16.63
C VAL A 223 0.85 -8.87 16.69
N ILE A 224 -0.19 -8.52 15.96
CA ILE A 224 -1.30 -9.43 15.67
C ILE A 224 -0.78 -10.38 14.59
N VAL A 225 -0.43 -11.59 14.98
CA VAL A 225 -0.21 -12.70 14.04
C VAL A 225 -1.58 -13.01 13.44
N VAL A 226 -1.75 -12.68 12.17
CA VAL A 226 -2.86 -13.18 11.35
C VAL A 226 -2.54 -14.65 11.07
N GLU A 227 -3.30 -15.53 11.70
CA GLU A 227 -3.29 -16.98 11.44
C GLU A 227 -3.94 -17.21 10.07
N GLU A 228 -3.16 -17.59 9.06
CA GLU A 228 -3.69 -18.06 7.78
C GLU A 228 -4.33 -19.46 7.95
N PRO A 229 -5.50 -19.72 7.36
CA PRO A 229 -6.06 -21.07 7.34
C PRO A 229 -5.26 -21.95 6.36
N SER A 230 -4.42 -22.81 6.92
CA SER A 230 -3.83 -23.98 6.24
C SER A 230 -4.93 -24.86 5.64
N SER A 231 -5.22 -24.67 4.35
CA SER A 231 -5.96 -25.62 3.52
C SER A 231 -4.97 -26.51 2.79
N SER A 232 -4.38 -27.45 3.55
CA SER A 232 -3.60 -28.55 2.99
C SER A 232 -4.55 -29.58 2.38
N VAL A 233 -4.83 -29.46 1.08
CA VAL A 233 -5.38 -30.58 0.30
C VAL A 233 -4.27 -31.62 0.17
N ARG A 234 -4.30 -32.65 1.01
CA ARG A 234 -3.46 -33.85 0.87
C ARG A 234 -3.96 -34.64 -0.33
N VAL A 235 -3.38 -34.42 -1.50
CA VAL A 235 -3.51 -35.39 -2.61
C VAL A 235 -2.70 -36.62 -2.22
N SER A 236 -3.40 -37.70 -1.89
CA SER A 236 -2.78 -38.97 -1.50
C SER A 236 -2.03 -39.57 -2.70
N PHE A 237 -0.70 -39.60 -2.61
CA PHE A 237 0.19 -40.15 -3.63
C PHE A 237 0.00 -41.66 -3.91
N HIS A 238 -0.83 -42.34 -3.12
CA HIS A 238 -1.19 -43.74 -3.38
C HIS A 238 -2.18 -43.92 -4.55
N SER A 239 -2.97 -42.90 -4.92
CA SER A 239 -3.99 -43.04 -5.98
C SER A 239 -3.42 -42.83 -7.39
N VAL A 240 -2.33 -42.08 -7.55
CA VAL A 240 -1.71 -41.85 -8.87
C VAL A 240 -0.85 -43.04 -9.30
N LEU A 241 -0.22 -43.74 -8.35
CA LEU A 241 0.59 -44.93 -8.66
C LEU A 241 -0.27 -46.11 -9.15
N LEU A 242 -1.50 -46.26 -8.64
CA LEU A 242 -2.43 -47.31 -9.09
C LEU A 242 -2.97 -47.06 -10.50
N SER A 243 -3.08 -45.81 -10.93
CA SER A 243 -3.58 -45.47 -12.27
C SER A 243 -2.51 -45.67 -13.36
N LEU A 244 -1.22 -45.51 -13.03
CA LEU A 244 -0.12 -45.75 -13.96
C LEU A 244 0.24 -47.24 -14.09
N ILE A 245 0.06 -48.05 -13.04
CA ILE A 245 0.26 -49.50 -13.13
C ILE A 245 -0.84 -50.15 -13.99
N ALA A 246 -2.07 -49.61 -13.99
CA ALA A 246 -3.16 -50.10 -14.83
C ALA A 246 -2.92 -49.87 -16.34
N PHE A 247 -2.17 -48.83 -16.72
CA PHE A 247 -1.84 -48.56 -18.13
C PHE A 247 -0.71 -49.44 -18.68
N ILE A 248 0.15 -50.00 -17.82
CA ILE A 248 1.26 -50.88 -18.24
C ILE A 248 0.75 -52.31 -18.54
N PHE A 249 -0.41 -52.72 -18.04
CA PHE A 249 -0.96 -54.07 -18.23
C PHE A 249 -1.98 -54.20 -19.38
N VAL A 250 -2.27 -53.13 -20.15
CA VAL A 250 -3.26 -53.14 -21.24
C VAL A 250 -2.66 -52.80 -22.62
N THR A 251 -1.34 -52.84 -22.77
CA THR A 251 -0.65 -52.83 -24.08
C THR A 251 0.37 -53.95 -24.14
#